data_AF-A0A7U9MYD3-F1
#
_entry.id   AF-A0A7U9MYD3-F1
#
_cell.length_a   1.000
_cell.length_b   1.000
_cell.length_c   1.000
_cell.angle_alpha   90.00
_cell.angle_beta   90.00
_cell.angle_gamma   90.00
#
_symmetry.space_group_name_H-M   'P 1'
#
loop_
_entity.id
_entity.type
_entity.pdbx_description
1 polymer ?
#
loop_
_entity_poly.entity_id
_entity_poly.type
_entity_poly.pdbx_seq_one_letter_code
_entity_poly.pdbx_strand_id
1 'polypeptide(L)' 'MYRDKLADVGIMATPLEYMSPKISGLGDVDWGRYVSALTDIGYQGCSCIEVEDKSFEGSIEEAKKAILLSRNYLRNFVI' A
#
# COMPACT_ATOMS: atom_id res chain seq x y z
N MET A 1 1.06 7.27 8.26
CA MET A 1 0.61 6.84 9.61
C MET A 1 0.57 8.06 10.52
N TYR A 2 -0.49 8.24 11.32
CA TYR A 2 -0.61 9.34 12.28
C TYR A 2 -0.09 8.89 13.65
N ARG A 3 1.17 9.19 13.96
CA ARG A 3 1.85 8.68 15.18
C ARG A 3 1.14 9.09 16.48
N ASP A 4 0.66 10.33 16.56
CA ASP A 4 -0.01 10.83 17.77
C ASP A 4 -1.32 10.08 18.03
N LYS A 5 -2.08 9.77 16.96
CA LYS A 5 -3.30 8.96 17.09
C LYS A 5 -2.98 7.53 17.52
N LEU A 6 -1.94 6.92 16.95
CA LEU A 6 -1.51 5.57 17.34
C LEU A 6 -1.10 5.51 18.83
N ALA A 7 -0.45 6.55 19.34
CA ALA A 7 -0.07 6.63 20.75
C ALA A 7 -1.28 6.73 21.69
N ASP A 8 -2.38 7.32 21.22
CA ASP A 8 -3.64 7.48 21.96
C ASP A 8 -4.48 6.19 21.96
N VAL A 9 -4.67 5.58 20.78
CA VAL A 9 -5.55 4.40 20.63
C VAL A 9 -4.85 3.05 20.79
N GLY A 10 -3.52 3.02 20.67
CA GLY A 10 -2.70 1.80 20.72
C GLY A 10 -2.73 0.94 19.45
N ILE A 11 -1.77 0.02 19.33
CA ILE A 11 -1.56 -0.77 18.09
C ILE A 11 -2.67 -1.80 17.79
N MET A 12 -3.47 -2.15 18.80
CA MET A 12 -4.60 -3.09 18.65
C MET A 12 -5.90 -2.39 18.24
N ALA A 13 -5.92 -1.06 18.13
CA ALA A 13 -7.06 -0.30 17.65
C ALA A 13 -7.35 -0.58 16.16
N THR A 14 -8.51 -0.17 15.68
CA THR A 14 -8.83 -0.35 14.26
C THR A 14 -7.91 0.54 13.42
N PRO A 15 -7.34 0.05 12.30
CA PRO A 15 -6.30 0.80 11.60
C PRO A 15 -6.74 2.20 11.15
N LEU A 16 -7.99 2.37 10.72
CA LEU A 16 -8.50 3.66 10.25
C LEU A 16 -8.55 4.74 11.35
N GLU A 17 -8.39 4.37 12.63
CA GLU A 17 -8.28 5.33 13.73
C GLU A 17 -6.92 6.06 13.73
N TYR A 18 -5.85 5.42 13.26
CA TYR A 18 -4.49 5.98 13.30
C TYR A 18 -3.73 5.93 11.97
N MET A 19 -4.30 5.37 10.91
CA MET A 19 -3.75 5.40 9.56
C MET A 19 -4.79 5.78 8.51
N SER A 20 -4.30 6.18 7.34
CA SER A 20 -5.11 6.44 6.15
C SER A 20 -4.51 5.61 5.00
N PRO A 21 -5.31 4.79 4.30
CA PRO A 21 -4.83 4.01 3.17
C PRO A 21 -4.26 4.91 2.07
N LYS A 22 -3.16 4.47 1.46
CA LYS A 22 -2.52 5.15 0.33
C LYS A 22 -2.09 4.16 -0.72
N ILE A 23 -2.15 4.58 -1.99
CA ILE A 23 -1.62 3.78 -3.10
C ILE A 23 -0.13 3.48 -2.93
N SER A 24 0.34 2.41 -3.56
CA SER A 24 1.76 2.04 -3.54
C SER A 24 2.62 3.20 -4.04
N GLY A 25 3.66 3.55 -3.28
CA GLY A 25 4.56 4.68 -3.57
C GLY A 25 4.18 6.01 -2.93
N LEU A 26 2.97 6.15 -2.36
CA LEU A 26 2.54 7.34 -1.61
C LEU A 26 2.28 7.06 -0.12
N GLY A 27 2.58 5.85 0.35
CA GLY A 27 2.46 5.42 1.75
C GLY A 27 3.81 5.18 2.42
N ASP A 28 3.76 4.59 3.62
CA ASP A 28 4.94 4.37 4.47
C ASP A 28 5.61 2.98 4.29
N VAL A 29 5.11 2.15 3.37
CA VAL A 29 5.64 0.78 3.15
C VAL A 29 6.97 0.83 2.40
N ASP A 30 7.99 0.17 2.95
CA ASP A 30 9.25 -0.10 2.26
C ASP A 30 9.10 -1.28 1.30
N TRP A 31 8.72 -0.97 0.06
CA TRP A 31 8.47 -1.97 -0.99
C TRP A 31 9.73 -2.71 -1.44
N GLY A 32 10.91 -2.08 -1.36
CA GLY A 32 12.18 -2.74 -1.68
C GLY A 32 12.46 -3.88 -0.70
N ARG A 33 12.32 -3.59 0.60
CA ARG A 33 12.46 -4.61 1.64
C ARG A 33 11.38 -5.68 1.56
N TYR A 34 10.13 -5.29 1.28
CA TYR A 34 9.01 -6.22 1.18
C TYR A 34 9.22 -7.24 0.04
N VAL A 35 9.54 -6.77 -1.17
CA VAL A 35 9.76 -7.64 -2.33
C VAL A 35 11.05 -8.46 -2.18
N SER A 36 12.12 -7.89 -1.59
CA SER A 36 13.34 -8.65 -1.28
C SER A 36 13.05 -9.88 -0.43
N ALA A 37 12.21 -9.75 0.61
CA ALA A 37 11.85 -10.87 1.46
C ALA A 37 11.07 -11.98 0.70
N LEU A 38 10.23 -11.61 -0.28
CA LEU A 38 9.55 -12.58 -1.13
C LEU A 38 10.52 -13.32 -2.05
N THR A 39 11.50 -12.60 -2.60
CA THR A 39 12.57 -13.18 -3.44
C THR A 39 13.44 -14.13 -2.62
N ASP A 40 13.79 -13.76 -1.38
CA ASP A 40 14.65 -14.56 -0.50
C ASP A 40 14.06 -15.94 -0.19
N ILE A 41 12.73 -16.04 -0.10
CA ILE A 41 12.03 -17.32 0.11
C ILE A 41 11.70 -18.06 -1.21
N GLY A 42 12.12 -17.52 -2.36
CA GLY A 42 11.85 -18.10 -3.67
C GLY A 42 10.38 -18.05 -4.08
N TYR A 43 9.61 -17.06 -3.63
CA TYR A 43 8.23 -16.89 -4.07
C TYR A 43 8.19 -16.54 -5.57
N GLN A 44 7.39 -17.27 -6.34
CA GLN A 44 7.25 -17.11 -7.80
C GLN A 44 5.79 -16.90 -8.24
N GLY A 45 4.89 -16.66 -7.28
CA GLY A 45 3.48 -16.42 -7.55
C GLY A 45 3.21 -14.98 -8.00
N CYS A 46 1.93 -14.68 -8.27
CA CYS A 46 1.49 -13.34 -8.62
C CYS A 46 1.38 -12.43 -7.38
N SER A 47 1.49 -11.12 -7.62
CA SER A 47 1.12 -10.09 -6.66
C SER A 47 -0.12 -9.35 -7.16
N CYS A 48 -1.14 -9.24 -6.31
CA CYS A 48 -2.36 -8.49 -6.61
C CYS A 48 -2.25 -7.07 -6.06
N ILE A 49 -2.78 -6.10 -6.81
CA ILE A 49 -2.86 -4.71 -6.36
C ILE A 49 -4.28 -4.45 -5.89
N GLU A 50 -4.42 -4.12 -4.61
CA GLU A 50 -5.68 -3.71 -3.98
C GLU A 50 -5.52 -2.28 -3.45
N VAL A 51 -6.53 -1.43 -3.67
CA VAL A 51 -6.46 -0.01 -3.33
C VAL A 51 -7.73 0.43 -2.61
N GLU A 52 -7.54 1.06 -1.45
CA GLU A 52 -8.60 1.68 -0.63
C GLU A 52 -8.31 3.16 -0.35
N ASP A 53 -7.45 3.79 -1.15
CA ASP A 53 -7.13 5.21 -1.01
C ASP A 53 -8.33 6.07 -1.45
N LYS A 54 -8.96 6.70 -0.46
CA LYS A 54 -10.13 7.57 -0.65
C LYS A 54 -9.90 8.71 -1.65
N SER A 55 -8.64 9.10 -1.89
CA SER A 55 -8.33 10.11 -2.90
C SER A 55 -8.64 9.68 -4.35
N PHE A 56 -8.97 8.40 -4.58
CA PHE A 56 -9.29 7.84 -5.90
C PHE A 56 -10.70 7.19 -5.96
N GLU A 57 -11.56 7.44 -4.96
CA GLU A 57 -12.89 6.81 -4.87
C GLU A 57 -14.00 7.57 -5.64
N GLY A 58 -13.69 8.72 -6.23
CA GLY A 58 -14.68 9.60 -6.86
C GLY A 58 -15.26 9.06 -8.17
N SER A 59 -14.57 8.14 -8.85
CA SER A 59 -15.08 7.48 -10.06
C SER A 59 -14.32 6.19 -10.41
N ILE A 60 -14.90 5.38 -11.31
CA ILE A 60 -14.23 4.21 -11.89
C ILE A 60 -12.91 4.59 -12.59
N GLU A 61 -12.86 5.75 -13.25
CA GLU A 61 -11.65 6.21 -13.94
C GLU A 61 -10.54 6.60 -12.95
N GLU A 62 -10.90 7.18 -11.80
CA GLU A 62 -9.94 7.41 -10.72
C GLU A 62 -9.46 6.10 -10.09
N ALA A 63 -10.35 5.13 -9.87
CA ALA A 63 -9.97 3.81 -9.40
C ALA A 63 -8.96 3.13 -10.37
N LYS A 64 -9.23 3.15 -11.68
CA LYS A 64 -8.30 2.66 -12.70
C LYS A 64 -6.96 3.39 -12.66
N LYS A 65 -6.99 4.72 -12.50
CA LYS A 65 -5.77 5.54 -12.38
C LYS A 65 -4.94 5.13 -11.16
N ALA A 66 -5.57 4.88 -10.02
CA ALA A 66 -4.92 4.40 -8.80
C ALA A 66 -4.17 3.07 -9.04
N ILE A 67 -4.81 2.12 -9.73
CA ILE A 67 -4.20 0.84 -10.09
C ILE A 67 -3.00 1.04 -11.02
N LEU A 68 -3.14 1.86 -12.06
CA LEU A 68 -2.05 2.11 -13.01
C LEU A 68 -0.85 2.80 -12.35
N LEU A 69 -1.08 3.77 -11.47
CA LEU A 69 -0.02 4.43 -10.71
C LEU A 69 0.70 3.44 -9.79
N SER A 70 -0.06 2.65 -9.02
CA SER A 70 0.50 1.62 -8.14
C SER A 70 1.33 0.61 -8.92
N ARG A 71 0.81 0.10 -10.05
CA ARG A 71 1.52 -0.83 -10.93
C ARG A 71 2.83 -0.24 -11.43
N ASN A 72 2.81 0.99 -11.94
CA ASN A 72 3.99 1.64 -12.50
C ASN A 72 5.08 1.82 -11.44
N TYR A 73 4.70 2.15 -10.19
CA TYR A 73 5.63 2.24 -9.08
C TYR A 73 6.21 0.87 -8.69
N LEU A 74 5.35 -0.14 -8.50
CA LEU A 74 5.74 -1.48 -8.03
C LEU A 74 6.63 -2.24 -9.03
N ARG A 75 6.50 -1.95 -10.33
CA ARG A 75 7.36 -2.52 -11.39
C ARG A 75 8.85 -2.24 -11.23
N ASN A 76 9.24 -1.28 -10.40
CA ASN A 76 10.65 -1.03 -10.10
C ASN A 76 11.24 -2.03 -9.09
N PHE A 77 10.40 -2.85 -8.44
CA PHE A 77 10.81 -3.79 -7.39
C PHE A 77 10.55 -5.25 -7.78
N VAL A 78 9.40 -5.51 -8.42
CA VAL A 78 9.02 -6.87 -8.85
C VAL A 78 9.71 -7.19 -10.17
N ILE A 79 10.47 -8.30 -10.19
CA ILE A 79 11.26 -8.78 -11.34
C ILE A 79 10.51 -9.90 -12.05
#